data_AF-A0A1A9QCH3-F1
#
_entry.id   AF-A0A1A9QCH3-F1
#
_cell.length_a   1.000
_cell.length_b   1.000
_cell.length_c   1.000
_cell.angle_alpha   90.00
_cell.angle_beta   90.00
_cell.angle_gamma   90.00
#
_symmetry.space_group_name_H-M   'P 1'
#
loop_
_entity.id
_entity.type
_entity.pdbx_description
1 polymer ?
#
loop_
_entity_poly.entity_id
_entity_poly.type
_entity_poly.pdbx_seq_one_letter_code
_entity_poly.pdbx_strand_id
1 'polypeptide(L)'
;MLSNNGKLKQAQDSRSSLTFSDDIKALVKGGCEEIYNSEPNENNLADFKAYCSLWLQDKITGFITEQHGDSKWQAKVNGLKDYTKGLISEFTTIENAITNSNVSEKQQEIKNLCDKLKENMFESETTTEFNNTKSFCTSAVIA
;
A
#
# COMPACT_ATOMS: atom_id res chain seq x y z
N MET A 1 -1.52 -16.06 -1.67
CA MET A 1 -0.35 -16.56 -0.94
C MET A 1 -0.84 -17.42 0.20
N LEU A 2 -0.27 -18.61 0.43
CA LEU A 2 -0.60 -19.44 1.59
C LEU A 2 0.28 -19.01 2.76
N SER A 3 -0.29 -18.90 3.96
CA SER A 3 0.50 -18.60 5.14
C SER A 3 1.40 -19.77 5.56
N ASN A 4 2.60 -19.47 6.04
CA ASN A 4 3.51 -20.45 6.65
C ASN A 4 3.16 -20.72 8.12
N ASN A 5 2.44 -19.81 8.78
CA ASN A 5 1.90 -20.02 10.11
C ASN A 5 0.60 -20.87 10.06
N GLY A 6 0.56 -21.94 10.84
CA GLY A 6 -0.56 -22.91 10.84
C GLY A 6 -1.91 -22.29 11.19
N LYS A 7 -1.96 -21.36 12.15
CA LYS A 7 -3.20 -20.67 12.56
C LYS A 7 -3.66 -19.67 11.50
N LEU A 8 -2.74 -18.91 10.91
CA LEU A 8 -3.04 -17.98 9.81
C LEU A 8 -3.52 -18.72 8.56
N LYS A 9 -2.90 -19.87 8.23
CA LYS A 9 -3.35 -20.74 7.15
C LYS A 9 -4.76 -21.27 7.42
N GLN A 10 -5.04 -21.72 8.64
CA GLN A 10 -6.38 -22.16 9.03
C GLN A 10 -7.41 -21.02 8.94
N ALA A 11 -7.05 -19.81 9.35
CA ALA A 11 -7.90 -18.62 9.22
C ALA A 11 -8.20 -18.29 7.75
N GLN A 12 -7.18 -18.40 6.88
CA GLN A 12 -7.30 -18.20 5.44
C GLN A 12 -8.22 -19.24 4.79
N ASP A 13 -8.02 -20.53 5.09
CA ASP A 13 -8.80 -21.63 4.54
C ASP A 13 -10.27 -21.58 5.01
N SER A 14 -10.51 -21.01 6.20
CA SER A 14 -11.84 -20.81 6.79
C SER A 14 -12.56 -19.55 6.27
N ARG A 15 -11.90 -18.74 5.41
CA ARG A 15 -12.40 -17.44 4.94
C ARG A 15 -13.48 -17.55 3.85
N SER A 16 -14.04 -18.73 3.63
CA SER A 16 -15.14 -19.01 2.69
C SER A 16 -16.50 -18.44 3.12
N SER A 17 -16.61 -17.87 4.33
CA SER A 17 -17.82 -17.22 4.82
C SER A 17 -17.69 -15.69 4.83
N LEU A 18 -18.73 -15.00 4.36
CA LEU A 18 -18.83 -13.53 4.26
C LEU A 18 -18.76 -12.78 5.61
N THR A 19 -18.56 -13.50 6.72
CA THR A 19 -18.55 -12.97 8.09
C THR A 19 -17.28 -13.40 8.82
N PHE A 20 -16.51 -12.42 9.29
CA PHE A 20 -15.31 -12.63 10.10
C PHE A 20 -15.74 -13.08 11.52
N SER A 21 -15.87 -14.40 11.73
CA SER A 21 -16.29 -14.99 13.01
C SER A 21 -15.26 -14.78 14.11
N ASP A 22 -15.69 -14.92 15.38
CA ASP A 22 -14.77 -14.81 16.52
C ASP A 22 -13.70 -15.91 16.52
N ASP A 23 -13.99 -17.09 15.94
CA ASP A 23 -13.02 -18.15 15.73
C ASP A 23 -11.93 -17.73 14.72
N ILE A 24 -12.32 -17.11 13.61
CA ILE A 24 -11.35 -16.57 12.63
C ILE A 24 -10.49 -15.48 13.28
N LYS A 25 -11.09 -14.61 14.10
CA LYS A 25 -10.33 -13.58 14.85
C LYS A 25 -9.34 -14.21 15.83
N ALA A 26 -9.74 -15.28 16.53
CA ALA A 26 -8.86 -15.98 17.47
C ALA A 26 -7.67 -16.64 16.73
N LEU A 27 -7.91 -17.23 15.56
CA LEU A 27 -6.85 -17.80 14.72
C LEU A 27 -5.89 -16.73 14.20
N VAL A 28 -6.39 -15.60 13.69
CA VAL A 28 -5.54 -14.49 13.23
C VAL A 28 -4.70 -13.94 14.39
N LYS A 29 -5.33 -13.63 15.54
CA LYS A 29 -4.62 -13.12 16.72
C LYS A 29 -3.53 -14.10 17.19
N GLY A 30 -3.88 -15.37 17.34
CA GLY A 30 -2.94 -16.39 17.80
C GLY A 30 -1.79 -16.63 16.82
N GLY A 31 -2.04 -16.58 15.50
CA GLY A 31 -0.99 -16.71 14.50
C GLY A 31 -0.06 -15.50 14.47
N CYS A 32 -0.60 -14.29 14.61
CA CYS A 32 0.19 -13.07 14.70
C CYS A 32 1.03 -12.99 15.98
N GLU A 33 0.50 -13.46 17.11
CA GLU A 33 1.25 -13.57 18.36
C GLU A 33 2.42 -14.56 18.25
N GLU A 34 2.21 -15.71 17.61
CA GLU A 34 3.29 -16.67 17.34
C GLU A 34 4.40 -16.09 16.47
N ILE A 35 4.03 -15.35 15.42
CA ILE A 35 5.00 -14.66 14.56
C ILE A 35 5.78 -13.61 15.36
N TYR A 36 5.10 -12.79 16.17
CA TYR A 36 5.76 -11.77 16.96
C TYR A 36 6.75 -12.34 17.98
N ASN A 37 6.45 -13.50 18.56
CA ASN A 37 7.29 -14.18 19.54
C ASN A 37 8.37 -15.09 18.91
N SER A 38 8.44 -15.16 17.58
CA SER A 38 9.39 -16.01 16.87
C SER A 38 10.68 -15.27 16.51
N GLU A 39 11.74 -16.02 16.19
CA GLU A 39 12.93 -15.42 15.59
C GLU A 39 12.59 -14.84 14.19
N PRO A 40 13.02 -13.60 13.88
CA PRO A 40 12.77 -12.99 12.59
C PRO A 40 13.35 -13.82 11.45
N ASN A 41 12.51 -14.14 10.47
CA ASN A 41 12.94 -14.73 9.19
C ASN A 41 12.00 -14.25 8.07
N GLU A 42 12.40 -14.47 6.82
CA GLU A 42 11.64 -14.01 5.65
C GLU A 42 10.21 -14.54 5.60
N ASN A 43 9.99 -15.78 6.03
CA ASN A 43 8.67 -16.41 6.02
C ASN A 43 7.74 -15.75 7.06
N ASN A 44 8.23 -15.54 8.28
CA ASN A 44 7.50 -14.90 9.35
C ASN A 44 7.23 -13.43 9.03
N LEU A 45 8.17 -12.74 8.36
CA LEU A 45 7.97 -11.37 7.90
C LEU A 45 6.90 -11.28 6.80
N ALA A 46 6.90 -12.22 5.84
CA ALA A 46 5.89 -12.27 4.79
C ALA A 46 4.48 -12.50 5.38
N ASP A 47 4.37 -13.44 6.32
CA ASP A 47 3.10 -13.70 7.02
C ASP A 47 2.67 -12.51 7.89
N PHE A 48 3.61 -11.87 8.60
CA PHE A 48 3.33 -10.66 9.38
C PHE A 48 2.75 -9.57 8.49
N LYS A 49 3.40 -9.30 7.35
CA LYS A 49 2.93 -8.32 6.37
C LYS A 49 1.55 -8.67 5.80
N ALA A 50 1.30 -9.95 5.53
CA ALA A 50 0.05 -10.36 4.87
C ALA A 50 -1.16 -10.41 5.81
N TYR A 51 -0.95 -10.66 7.11
CA TYR A 51 -2.05 -11.00 8.04
C TYR A 51 -2.08 -10.18 9.33
N CYS A 52 -0.94 -9.60 9.74
CA CYS A 52 -0.77 -9.02 11.07
C CYS A 52 -0.49 -7.52 11.06
N SER A 53 -0.22 -6.95 9.89
CA SER A 53 -0.06 -5.53 9.70
C SER A 53 -1.28 -4.92 9.03
N LEU A 54 -1.43 -3.61 9.18
CA LEU A 54 -2.32 -2.83 8.34
C LEU A 54 -1.57 -2.43 7.08
N TRP A 55 -2.26 -2.33 5.96
CA TRP A 55 -1.70 -1.79 4.73
C TRP A 55 -2.06 -0.32 4.58
N LEU A 56 -1.35 0.39 3.71
CA LEU A 56 -1.68 1.78 3.41
C LEU A 56 -3.14 1.94 2.94
N GLN A 57 -3.67 0.95 2.20
CA GLN A 57 -5.08 0.97 1.78
C GLN A 57 -6.11 0.87 2.92
N ASP A 58 -5.71 0.34 4.08
CA ASP A 58 -6.61 0.26 5.24
C ASP A 58 -6.70 1.59 6.00
N LYS A 59 -5.75 2.51 5.75
CA LYS A 59 -5.68 3.84 6.39
C LYS A 59 -5.98 4.99 5.46
N ILE A 60 -5.69 4.84 4.17
CA ILE A 60 -5.88 5.87 3.16
C ILE A 60 -7.16 5.55 2.39
N THR A 61 -8.05 6.52 2.30
CA THR A 61 -9.29 6.39 1.51
C THR A 61 -9.19 7.18 0.21
N GLY A 62 -9.98 6.80 -0.80
CA GLY A 62 -10.13 7.60 -2.02
C GLY A 62 -8.99 7.44 -3.02
N PHE A 63 -8.38 6.26 -3.06
CA PHE A 63 -7.43 5.89 -4.11
C PHE A 63 -8.01 6.15 -5.51
N ILE A 64 -7.17 6.65 -6.42
CA ILE A 64 -7.53 6.82 -7.82
C ILE A 64 -7.62 5.43 -8.44
N THR A 65 -8.78 5.07 -8.96
CA THR A 65 -9.04 3.76 -9.59
C THR A 65 -9.09 3.85 -11.11
N GLU A 66 -9.13 5.07 -11.63
CA GLU A 66 -9.18 5.38 -13.05
C GLU A 66 -7.90 4.93 -13.78
N GLN A 67 -8.03 4.68 -15.08
CA GLN A 67 -6.89 4.35 -15.92
C GLN A 67 -5.99 5.57 -16.12
N HIS A 68 -4.72 5.29 -16.44
CA HIS A 68 -3.81 6.32 -16.95
C HIS A 68 -4.45 7.03 -18.16
N GLY A 69 -4.17 8.31 -18.35
CA GLY A 69 -4.87 9.18 -19.31
C GLY A 69 -5.98 10.00 -18.69
N ASP A 70 -6.51 9.62 -17.52
CA ASP A 70 -7.48 10.43 -16.81
C ASP A 70 -6.87 11.72 -16.23
N SER A 71 -7.67 12.79 -16.23
CA SER A 71 -7.34 14.10 -15.66
C SER A 71 -6.82 14.04 -14.21
N LYS A 72 -7.26 13.05 -13.42
CA LYS A 72 -6.77 12.82 -12.06
C LYS A 72 -5.28 12.54 -12.05
N TRP A 73 -4.79 11.65 -12.91
CA TRP A 73 -3.36 11.33 -12.99
C TRP A 73 -2.55 12.49 -13.56
N GLN A 74 -3.13 13.26 -14.50
CA GLN A 74 -2.50 14.50 -14.97
C GLN A 74 -2.23 15.48 -13.82
N ALA A 75 -3.22 15.67 -12.94
CA ALA A 75 -3.05 16.54 -11.78
C ALA A 75 -1.94 16.03 -10.83
N LYS A 76 -1.75 14.71 -10.74
CA LYS A 76 -0.67 14.11 -9.94
C LYS A 76 0.70 14.31 -10.55
N VAL A 77 0.85 14.15 -11.85
CA VAL A 77 2.10 14.46 -12.56
C VAL A 77 2.47 15.94 -12.37
N ASN A 78 1.50 16.85 -12.49
CA ASN A 78 1.75 18.28 -12.30
C ASN A 78 2.15 18.57 -10.85
N GLY A 79 1.37 18.12 -9.88
CA GLY A 79 1.67 18.40 -8.48
C GLY A 79 2.92 17.69 -7.95
N LEU A 80 3.41 16.65 -8.63
CA LEU A 80 4.69 16.01 -8.29
C LEU A 80 5.87 16.97 -8.50
N LYS A 81 5.84 17.80 -9.56
CA LYS A 81 6.88 18.81 -9.85
C LYS A 81 6.97 19.93 -8.81
N ASP A 82 5.83 20.23 -8.18
CA ASP A 82 5.69 21.36 -7.26
C ASP A 82 5.78 20.92 -5.78
N TYR A 83 6.04 19.63 -5.53
CA TYR A 83 5.96 19.07 -4.20
C TYR A 83 7.25 19.27 -3.40
N THR A 84 7.15 19.94 -2.25
CA THR A 84 8.32 20.36 -1.46
C THR A 84 8.49 19.60 -0.14
N LYS A 85 7.55 18.72 0.23
CA LYS A 85 7.52 18.04 1.54
C LYS A 85 8.35 16.74 1.59
N GLY A 86 9.22 16.54 0.62
CA GLY A 86 10.06 15.35 0.49
C GLY A 86 9.36 14.19 -0.19
N LEU A 87 10.08 13.53 -1.10
CA LEU A 87 9.61 12.39 -1.87
C LEU A 87 10.37 11.11 -1.50
N ILE A 88 9.67 9.98 -1.49
CA ILE A 88 10.31 8.67 -1.54
C ILE A 88 11.05 8.50 -2.88
N SER A 89 12.05 7.62 -2.92
CA SER A 89 12.97 7.49 -4.05
C SER A 89 12.26 7.17 -5.36
N GLU A 90 11.19 6.39 -5.33
CA GLU A 90 10.39 6.05 -6.50
C GLU A 90 9.69 7.28 -7.09
N PHE A 91 9.10 8.13 -6.24
CA PHE A 91 8.47 9.37 -6.69
C PHE A 91 9.51 10.40 -7.17
N THR A 92 10.65 10.53 -6.49
CA THR A 92 11.78 11.37 -6.95
C THR A 92 12.29 10.94 -8.32
N THR A 93 12.34 9.63 -8.58
CA THR A 93 12.76 9.08 -9.87
C THR A 93 11.78 9.47 -10.97
N ILE A 94 10.47 9.37 -10.70
CA ILE A 94 9.44 9.79 -11.64
C ILE A 94 9.53 11.29 -11.88
N GLU A 95 9.59 12.10 -10.82
CA GLU A 95 9.66 13.57 -10.85
C GLU A 95 10.79 14.06 -11.77
N ASN A 96 12.02 13.59 -11.53
CA ASN A 96 13.19 14.00 -12.30
C ASN A 96 13.11 13.63 -13.78
N ALA A 97 12.30 12.63 -14.13
CA ALA A 97 12.11 12.17 -15.50
C ALA A 97 10.91 12.85 -16.21
N ILE A 98 10.17 13.74 -15.55
CA ILE A 98 9.01 14.39 -16.17
C ILE A 98 9.47 15.44 -17.18
N THR A 99 9.02 15.28 -18.42
CA THR A 99 9.13 16.25 -19.50
C THR A 99 7.76 16.50 -20.10
N ASN A 100 7.62 17.53 -20.95
CA ASN A 100 6.33 17.79 -21.60
C ASN A 100 5.95 16.72 -22.64
N SER A 101 6.92 15.99 -23.19
CA SER A 101 6.69 14.98 -24.22
C SER A 101 6.30 13.60 -23.70
N ASN A 102 6.48 13.31 -22.40
CA ASN A 102 6.25 11.97 -21.83
C ASN A 102 5.21 11.94 -20.70
N VAL A 103 4.34 12.95 -20.63
CA VAL A 103 3.36 13.08 -19.55
C VAL A 103 2.47 11.85 -19.39
N SER A 104 1.99 11.27 -20.50
CA SER A 104 1.15 10.05 -20.46
C SER A 104 1.89 8.84 -19.88
N GLU A 105 3.19 8.70 -20.17
CA GLU A 105 4.02 7.62 -19.60
C GLU A 105 4.17 7.83 -18.10
N LYS A 106 4.38 9.08 -17.65
CA LYS A 106 4.50 9.41 -16.23
C LYS A 106 3.20 9.20 -15.46
N GLN A 107 2.04 9.44 -16.08
CA GLN A 107 0.76 9.06 -15.49
C GLN A 107 0.67 7.55 -15.23
N GLN A 108 1.11 6.72 -16.18
CA GLN A 108 1.14 5.27 -16.01
C GLN A 108 2.14 4.83 -14.93
N GLU A 109 3.33 5.44 -14.87
CA GLU A 109 4.33 5.15 -13.84
C GLU A 109 3.81 5.47 -12.43
N ILE A 110 3.20 6.64 -12.25
CA ILE A 110 2.57 7.03 -10.96
C ILE A 110 1.46 6.04 -10.60
N LYS A 111 0.58 5.71 -11.54
CA LYS A 111 -0.49 4.73 -11.30
C LYS A 111 0.08 3.38 -10.85
N ASN A 112 1.07 2.86 -11.56
CA ASN A 112 1.71 1.58 -11.23
C ASN A 112 2.38 1.61 -9.86
N LEU A 113 3.02 2.73 -9.50
CA LEU A 113 3.60 2.90 -8.17
C LEU A 113 2.51 2.90 -7.10
N CYS A 114 1.43 3.64 -7.31
CA CYS A 114 0.30 3.69 -6.39
C CYS A 114 -0.39 2.33 -6.20
N ASP A 115 -0.49 1.53 -7.27
CA ASP A 115 -1.02 0.17 -7.20
C ASP A 115 -0.13 -0.76 -6.36
N LYS A 116 1.18 -0.50 -6.28
CA LYS A 116 2.09 -1.23 -5.38
C LYS A 116 2.01 -0.69 -3.96
N LEU A 117 2.10 0.63 -3.79
CA LEU A 117 2.13 1.28 -2.47
C LEU A 117 0.89 0.98 -1.64
N LYS A 118 -0.30 0.83 -2.24
CA LYS A 118 -1.51 0.49 -1.49
C LYS A 118 -1.39 -0.82 -0.70
N GLU A 119 -0.53 -1.74 -1.14
CA GLU A 119 -0.24 -3.04 -0.51
C GLU A 119 0.99 -2.99 0.42
N ASN A 120 1.64 -1.83 0.56
CA ASN A 120 2.71 -1.65 1.53
C ASN A 120 2.16 -1.59 2.95
N MET A 121 3.00 -2.01 3.89
CA MET A 121 2.72 -1.96 5.30
C MET A 121 2.59 -0.51 5.77
N PHE A 122 1.49 -0.21 6.45
CA PHE A 122 1.33 1.05 7.17
C PHE A 122 2.19 1.04 8.44
N GLU A 123 3.17 1.94 8.49
CA GLU A 123 4.01 2.15 9.67
C GLU A 123 3.46 3.25 10.58
N SER A 124 3.23 4.45 10.04
CA SER A 124 2.71 5.62 10.75
C SER A 124 2.23 6.70 9.76
N GLU A 125 1.32 7.58 10.20
CA GLU A 125 0.88 8.74 9.40
C GLU A 125 1.97 9.80 9.20
N THR A 126 3.05 9.73 10.00
CA THR A 126 4.16 10.67 9.95
C THR A 126 5.23 10.29 8.92
N THR A 127 5.15 9.11 8.29
CA THR A 127 6.18 8.68 7.34
C THR A 127 6.04 9.41 6.00
N THR A 128 7.16 9.59 5.31
CA THR A 128 7.17 10.15 3.94
C THR A 128 6.35 9.28 3.00
N GLU A 129 6.43 7.95 3.13
CA GLU A 129 5.67 7.01 2.31
C GLU A 129 4.16 7.19 2.47
N PHE A 130 3.66 7.29 3.71
CA PHE A 130 2.24 7.55 3.96
C PHE A 130 1.79 8.87 3.34
N ASN A 131 2.55 9.95 3.58
CA ASN A 131 2.21 11.28 3.09
C ASN A 131 2.25 11.35 1.55
N ASN A 132 3.26 10.77 0.93
CA ASN A 132 3.37 10.69 -0.53
C ASN A 132 2.24 9.85 -1.13
N THR A 133 1.95 8.68 -0.57
CA THR A 133 0.85 7.82 -1.04
C THR A 133 -0.47 8.57 -0.95
N LYS A 134 -0.73 9.23 0.18
CA LYS A 134 -1.94 10.04 0.38
C LYS A 134 -2.04 11.18 -0.65
N SER A 135 -0.95 11.90 -0.91
CA SER A 135 -0.92 13.03 -1.83
C SER A 135 -1.08 12.62 -3.30
N PHE A 136 -0.38 11.57 -3.73
CA PHE A 136 -0.25 11.22 -5.15
C PHE A 136 -1.12 10.06 -5.61
N CYS A 137 -1.58 9.21 -4.70
CA CYS A 137 -2.37 8.03 -5.06
C CYS A 137 -3.87 8.20 -4.81
N THR A 138 -4.31 9.31 -4.22
CA THR A 138 -5.72 9.58 -3.94
C THR A 138 -6.29 10.69 -4.80
N SER A 139 -7.61 10.70 -4.98
CA SER A 139 -8.30 11.79 -5.68
C SER A 139 -8.31 13.11 -4.88
N ALA A 140 -7.74 13.15 -3.67
CA ALA A 140 -7.65 14.37 -2.87
C ALA A 140 -6.71 15.39 -3.54
N VAL A 141 -6.91 16.67 -3.21
CA VAL A 141 -5.99 17.74 -3.60
C VAL A 141 -4.64 17.49 -2.93
N ILE A 142 -3.55 17.68 -3.67
CA ILE A 142 -2.20 17.58 -3.11
C ILE A 142 -2.03 18.72 -2.12
N ALA A 143 -1.81 18.37 -0.85
CA ALA A 143 -1.72 19.31 0.25
C ALA A 143 -0.27 19.67 0.54
#